data_AF-A0A9P7JW54-F1
#
_entry.id   AF-A0A9P7JW54-F1
#
_cell.length_a   1.000
_cell.length_b   1.000
_cell.length_c   1.000
_cell.angle_alpha   90.00
_cell.angle_beta   90.00
_cell.angle_gamma   90.00
#
_symmetry.space_group_name_H-M   'P 1'
#
loop_
_entity.id
_entity.type
_entity.pdbx_description
1 polymer ?
#
loop_
_entity_poly.entity_id
_entity_poly.type
_entity_poly.pdbx_seq_one_letter_code
_entity_poly.pdbx_strand_id
1 'polypeptide(L)' 'MYTKINFLIGYKLRQQIGKALQHCPDAIHNAINRYNTQAVALKPPQPKISWKDIADYGFLGEFDLLRYSCNDI' A
#
# COMPACT_ATOMS: atom_id res chain seq x y z
N MET A 1 -31.64 -7.32 14.60
CA MET A 1 -31.22 -5.92 14.36
C MET A 1 -29.70 -5.75 14.43
N TYR A 2 -29.00 -6.36 15.40
CA TYR A 2 -27.53 -6.28 15.55
C TYR A 2 -26.69 -6.95 14.45
N THR A 3 -27.16 -8.04 13.86
CA THR A 3 -26.43 -8.75 12.77
C THR A 3 -26.33 -7.95 11.47
N LYS A 4 -27.33 -7.11 11.17
CA LYS A 4 -27.39 -6.33 9.92
C LYS A 4 -26.41 -5.14 9.94
N ILE A 5 -26.14 -4.57 11.11
CA ILE A 5 -25.20 -3.47 11.31
C ILE A 5 -23.75 -3.97 11.22
N ASN A 6 -23.42 -5.09 11.87
CA ASN A 6 -22.08 -5.69 11.80
C ASN A 6 -21.70 -6.10 10.37
N PHE A 7 -22.64 -6.65 9.59
CA PHE A 7 -22.41 -6.99 8.19
C PHE A 7 -22.07 -5.76 7.33
N LEU A 8 -22.81 -4.65 7.50
CA LEU A 8 -22.56 -3.41 6.78
C LEU A 8 -21.23 -2.75 7.17
N ILE A 9 -20.83 -2.84 8.44
CA ILE A 9 -19.54 -2.34 8.93
C ILE A 9 -18.38 -3.16 8.33
N GLY A 10 -18.46 -4.50 8.38
CA GLY A 10 -17.46 -5.37 7.78
C GLY A 10 -17.34 -5.18 6.27
N TYR A 11 -18.46 -5.01 5.57
CA TYR A 11 -18.46 -4.75 4.13
C TYR A 11 -17.79 -3.41 3.77
N LYS A 12 -18.12 -2.33 4.51
CA LYS A 12 -17.47 -1.02 4.30
C LYS A 12 -15.97 -1.08 4.60
N LEU A 13 -15.56 -1.80 5.64
CA LEU A 13 -14.15 -1.97 5.97
C LEU A 13 -13.39 -2.66 4.84
N ARG A 14 -13.93 -3.77 4.29
CA ARG A 14 -13.34 -4.47 3.14
C ARG A 14 -13.23 -3.58 1.91
N GLN A 15 -14.24 -2.74 1.64
CA GLN A 15 -14.16 -1.77 0.53
C GLN A 15 -13.07 -0.73 0.74
N GLN A 16 -12.90 -0.20 1.96
CA GLN A 16 -11.85 0.78 2.25
C GLN A 16 -10.46 0.15 2.12
N ILE A 17 -10.29 -1.09 2.60
CA ILE A 17 -9.05 -1.85 2.41
C ILE A 17 -8.79 -2.03 0.91
N GLY A 18 -9.77 -2.49 0.13
CA GLY A 18 -9.62 -2.66 -1.32
C GLY A 18 -9.22 -1.36 -2.04
N LYS A 19 -9.82 -0.23 -1.66
CA LYS A 19 -9.45 1.09 -2.21
C LYS A 19 -8.04 1.50 -1.82
N ALA A 20 -7.65 1.32 -0.57
CA ALA A 20 -6.32 1.64 -0.08
C ALA A 20 -5.25 0.81 -0.82
N LEU A 21 -5.49 -0.49 -1.00
CA LEU A 21 -4.64 -1.39 -1.79
C LEU A 21 -4.51 -0.94 -3.25
N GLN A 22 -5.60 -0.49 -3.88
CA GLN A 22 -5.55 0.02 -5.25
C GLN A 22 -4.74 1.32 -5.37
N HIS A 23 -4.78 2.20 -4.37
CA HIS A 23 -4.11 3.51 -4.44
C HIS A 23 -2.67 3.49 -3.93
N CYS A 24 -2.29 2.49 -3.13
CA CYS A 24 -0.97 2.41 -2.53
C CYS A 24 0.16 2.32 -3.59
N PRO A 25 0.06 1.49 -4.66
CA PRO A 25 1.09 1.42 -5.70
C PRO A 25 1.35 2.76 -6.38
N ASP A 26 0.28 3.48 -6.75
CA ASP A 26 0.39 4.79 -7.38
C ASP A 26 1.03 5.82 -6.45
N ALA A 27 0.69 5.79 -5.16
CA ALA A 27 1.30 6.65 -4.16
C ALA A 27 2.81 6.38 -4.02
N ILE A 28 3.21 5.11 -4.00
CA ILE A 28 4.62 4.70 -3.93
C ILE A 28 5.35 5.11 -5.21
N HIS A 29 4.78 4.89 -6.40
CA HIS A 29 5.36 5.35 -7.67
C HIS A 29 5.59 6.87 -7.69
N ASN A 30 4.61 7.64 -7.22
CA ASN A 30 4.73 9.09 -7.12
C ASN A 30 5.82 9.51 -6.11
N ALA A 31 5.91 8.83 -4.96
CA ALA A 31 6.95 9.08 -3.97
C ALA A 31 8.36 8.81 -4.53
N ILE A 32 8.55 7.70 -5.26
CA ILE A 32 9.81 7.36 -5.94
C ILE A 32 10.17 8.46 -6.95
N ASN A 33 9.22 8.90 -7.77
CA ASN A 33 9.46 9.94 -8.77
C ASN A 33 9.90 11.26 -8.11
N ARG A 34 9.22 11.67 -7.04
CA ARG A 34 9.56 12.87 -6.26
C ARG A 34 10.96 12.77 -5.66
N TYR A 35 11.27 11.64 -5.01
CA TYR A 35 12.60 11.38 -4.47
C TYR A 35 13.67 11.47 -5.55
N ASN A 36 13.51 10.74 -6.65
CA ASN A 36 14.49 10.70 -7.74
C ASN A 36 14.71 12.07 -8.39
N THR A 37 13.68 12.91 -8.46
CA THR A 37 13.80 14.28 -8.96
C THR A 37 14.67 15.13 -8.03
N GLN A 38 14.47 15.01 -6.72
CA GLN A 38 15.23 15.76 -5.72
C GLN A 38 16.64 15.22 -5.52
N ALA A 39 16.83 13.90 -5.58
CA ALA A 39 18.10 13.21 -5.40
C ALA A 39 19.17 13.69 -6.40
N VAL A 40 18.77 14.00 -7.64
CA VAL A 40 19.66 14.55 -8.68
C VAL A 40 20.06 16.01 -8.41
N ALA A 41 19.22 16.76 -7.69
CA ALA A 41 19.48 18.16 -7.36
C ALA A 41 20.43 18.33 -6.15
N LEU A 42 20.73 17.25 -5.41
CA LEU A 42 21.64 17.27 -4.27
C LEU A 42 23.11 17.33 -4.71
N LYS A 43 23.98 17.84 -3.83
CA LYS A 43 25.45 17.85 -4.00
C LYS A 43 26.10 17.14 -2.82
N PRO A 44 26.65 15.92 -3.00
CA PRO A 44 26.71 15.14 -4.25
C PRO A 44 25.34 14.55 -4.65
N PRO A 45 25.12 14.26 -5.95
CA PRO A 45 23.90 13.60 -6.41
C PRO A 45 23.71 12.25 -5.72
N GLN A 46 22.49 11.99 -5.23
CA GLN A 46 22.15 10.69 -4.64
C GLN A 46 21.72 9.68 -5.72
N PRO A 47 21.96 8.37 -5.48
CA PRO A 47 21.51 7.32 -6.39
C PRO A 47 19.98 7.28 -6.49
N LYS A 48 19.48 6.96 -7.68
CA LYS A 48 18.03 6.81 -7.92
C LYS A 48 17.54 5.48 -7.38
N ILE A 49 16.32 5.46 -6.87
CA ILE A 49 15.62 4.26 -6.42
C ILE A 49 14.65 3.82 -7.51
N SER A 50 14.63 2.53 -7.82
CA SER A 50 13.68 1.95 -8.78
C SER A 50 12.50 1.30 -8.06
N TRP A 51 11.39 1.11 -8.76
CA TRP A 51 10.25 0.36 -8.23
C TRP A 51 10.63 -1.06 -7.79
N LYS A 52 11.56 -1.72 -8.51
CA LYS A 52 12.00 -3.08 -8.17
C LYS A 52 12.67 -3.13 -6.79
N ASP A 53 13.46 -2.10 -6.47
CA ASP A 53 14.15 -2.00 -5.18
C ASP A 53 13.17 -1.84 -4.00
N ILE A 54 11.93 -1.40 -4.25
CA ILE A 54 10.89 -1.19 -3.23
C ILE A 54 9.83 -2.31 -3.23
N ALA A 55 9.50 -2.85 -4.41
CA ALA A 55 8.49 -3.90 -4.56
C ALA A 55 8.84 -5.16 -3.77
N ASP A 56 10.14 -5.49 -3.67
CA ASP A 56 10.64 -6.59 -2.85
C ASP A 56 10.29 -6.42 -1.35
N TYR A 57 10.14 -5.18 -0.87
CA TYR A 57 9.74 -4.87 0.51
C TYR A 57 8.22 -4.75 0.70
N GLY A 58 7.50 -4.28 -0.32
CA GLY A 58 6.05 -4.02 -0.24
C GLY A 58 5.17 -5.28 -0.28
N PHE A 59 5.58 -6.28 -1.07
CA PHE A 59 4.83 -7.52 -1.27
C PHE A 59 4.58 -8.31 0.03
N LEU A 60 5.52 -8.23 0.98
CA LEU A 60 5.44 -8.93 2.28
C LEU A 60 4.33 -8.37 3.19
N GLY A 61 4.12 -7.06 3.22
CA GLY A 61 3.15 -6.42 4.12
C GLY A 61 1.68 -6.61 3.69
N GLU A 62 1.44 -6.64 2.38
CA GLU A 62 0.11 -6.84 1.80
C GLU A 62 -0.40 -8.27 1.99
N PHE A 63 0.51 -9.25 1.90
CA PHE A 63 0.19 -10.66 2.16
C PHE A 63 -0.12 -10.95 3.62
N ASP A 64 0.58 -10.32 4.57
CA ASP A 64 0.28 -10.49 6.00
C ASP A 64 -1.11 -9.95 6.35
N LEU A 65 -1.54 -8.83 5.76
CA LEU A 65 -2.90 -8.29 5.94
C LEU A 65 -3.99 -9.25 5.41
N LEU A 66 -3.73 -9.87 4.26
CA LEU A 66 -4.63 -10.90 3.69
C LEU A 66 -4.67 -12.16 4.57
N ARG A 67 -3.54 -12.53 5.19
CA ARG A 67 -3.44 -13.72 6.05
C ARG A 67 -4.35 -13.64 7.28
N TYR A 68 -4.42 -12.47 7.94
CA TYR A 68 -5.31 -12.27 9.08
C TYR A 68 -6.81 -12.18 8.71
N SER A 69 -7.13 -11.85 7.45
CA SER A 69 -8.51 -11.72 6.98
C SER A 69 -9.21 -13.06 6.69
N CYS A 70 -8.45 -14.16 6.59
CA CYS A 70 -8.96 -15.50 6.29
C CYS A 70 -9.33 -16.30 7.56
N ASN A 71 -9.05 -15.78 8.75
CA ASN A 71 -9.23 -16.51 10.00
C ASN A 71 -10.63 -16.36 10.63
N ASP A 72 -11.61 -15.91 9.84
CA ASP A 72 -12.97 -15.59 10.26
C ASP A 72 -14.01 -16.31 9.36
N ILE A 73 -13.70 -17.57 8.99
CA ILE A 73 -14.64 -18.54 8.38
C ILE A 73 -14.96 -19.61 9.41
#